data_AF-A0A963Y300-F1
#
_entry.id   AF-A0A963Y300-F1
#
_cell.length_a   1.000
_cell.length_b   1.000
_cell.length_c   1.000
_cell.angle_alpha   90.00
_cell.angle_beta   90.00
_cell.angle_gamma   90.00
#
_symmetry.space_group_name_H-M   'P 1'
#
loop_
_entity.id
_entity.type
_entity.pdbx_description
1 polymer ?
#
loop_
_entity_poly.entity_id
_entity_poly.type
_entity_poly.pdbx_seq_one_letter_code
_entity_poly.pdbx_strand_id
1 'polypeptide(L)'
;MSGTIEPGFERFLVEDVILTLGNLRGTLAWVLHSEAGDGTTRQRAWLERIDRQIETLEERARHVFRLMPPEATGHPSETEDLGPALHPVFRSRRAAYP
;
A
#
# COMPACT_ATOMS: atom_id res chain seq x y z
N MET A 1 25.31 -16.89 -8.10
CA MET A 1 25.03 -16.01 -6.95
C MET A 1 23.55 -15.69 -7.00
N SER A 2 22.70 -16.47 -6.35
CA SER A 2 21.29 -16.08 -6.18
C SER A 2 21.28 -14.95 -5.17
N GLY A 3 21.09 -13.71 -5.64
CA GLY A 3 20.84 -12.58 -4.77
C GLY A 3 19.46 -12.77 -4.16
N THR A 4 19.40 -13.16 -2.90
CA THR A 4 18.15 -13.19 -2.15
C THR A 4 17.67 -11.75 -2.03
N ILE A 5 16.55 -11.44 -2.66
CA ILE A 5 15.91 -10.14 -2.53
C ILE A 5 15.36 -10.04 -1.10
N GLU A 6 15.55 -8.90 -0.44
CA GLU A 6 15.01 -8.71 0.90
C GLU A 6 13.48 -8.75 0.86
N PRO A 7 12.80 -9.49 1.77
CA PRO A 7 11.34 -9.63 1.76
C PRO A 7 10.58 -8.30 1.77
N GLY A 8 11.14 -7.27 2.41
CA GLY A 8 10.59 -5.91 2.41
C GLY A 8 10.62 -5.26 1.04
N PHE A 9 11.71 -5.46 0.29
CA PHE A 9 11.84 -4.95 -1.08
C PHE A 9 10.88 -5.66 -2.04
N GLU A 10 10.69 -6.98 -1.91
CA GLU A 10 9.70 -7.71 -2.70
C GLU A 10 8.27 -7.18 -2.47
N ARG A 11 7.91 -6.93 -1.21
CA ARG A 11 6.62 -6.35 -0.84
C ARG A 11 6.43 -4.96 -1.41
N PHE A 12 7.44 -4.10 -1.29
CA PHE A 12 7.45 -2.75 -1.87
C PHE A 12 7.24 -2.79 -3.39
N LEU A 13 7.93 -3.68 -4.11
CA LEU A 13 7.76 -3.82 -5.56
C LEU A 13 6.35 -4.23 -5.95
N VAL A 14 5.74 -5.17 -5.22
CA VAL A 14 4.36 -5.59 -5.51
C VAL A 14 3.36 -4.46 -5.22
N GLU A 15 3.59 -3.67 -4.16
CA GLU A 15 2.78 -2.50 -3.86
C GLU A 15 2.87 -1.44 -4.97
N ASP A 16 4.08 -1.13 -5.44
CA ASP A 16 4.31 -0.20 -6.56
C ASP A 16 3.61 -0.67 -7.85
N VAL A 17 3.64 -1.97 -8.14
CA VAL A 17 2.91 -2.55 -9.27
C VAL A 17 1.40 -2.35 -9.12
N ILE A 18 0.83 -2.58 -7.94
CA ILE A 18 -0.60 -2.36 -7.69
C ILE A 18 -0.97 -0.89 -7.95
N LEU A 19 -0.17 0.05 -7.45
CA LEU A 19 -0.39 1.49 -7.66
C LEU A 19 -0.30 1.87 -9.14
N THR A 20 0.71 1.35 -9.85
CA THR A 20 0.90 1.57 -11.28
C THR A 20 -0.28 1.07 -12.10
N LEU A 21 -0.78 -0.14 -11.80
CA LEU A 21 -1.95 -0.71 -12.48
C LEU A 21 -3.20 0.12 -12.20
N GLY A 22 -3.41 0.56 -10.96
CA GLY A 22 -4.52 1.44 -10.59
C GLY A 22 -4.51 2.77 -11.36
N ASN A 23 -3.34 3.41 -11.48
CA ASN A 23 -3.18 4.65 -12.24
C ASN A 23 -3.45 4.45 -13.75
N LEU A 24 -3.01 3.31 -14.31
CA LEU A 24 -3.26 2.98 -15.70
C LEU A 24 -4.77 2.78 -15.97
N ARG A 25 -5.48 2.10 -15.07
CA ARG A 25 -6.95 1.97 -15.16
C ARG A 25 -7.65 3.33 -15.10
N GLY A 26 -7.25 4.19 -14.17
CA GLY A 26 -7.79 5.56 -14.10
C GLY A 26 -7.59 6.33 -15.40
N THR A 27 -6.40 6.20 -16.00
CA THR A 27 -6.09 6.80 -17.31
C THR A 27 -6.97 6.24 -18.42
N LEU A 28 -7.15 4.91 -18.49
CA LEU A 28 -8.01 4.27 -19.48
C LEU A 28 -9.49 4.65 -19.32
N ALA A 29 -9.97 4.70 -18.08
CA ALA A 29 -11.32 5.15 -17.79
C ALA A 29 -11.53 6.59 -18.28
N TRP A 30 -10.57 7.49 -18.02
CA TRP A 30 -10.60 8.87 -18.53
C TRP A 30 -10.63 8.92 -20.07
N VAL A 31 -9.80 8.12 -20.75
CA VAL A 31 -9.80 8.04 -22.23
C VAL A 31 -11.16 7.53 -22.75
N LEU A 32 -11.70 6.45 -22.17
CA LEU A 32 -12.99 5.87 -22.57
C LEU A 32 -14.17 6.83 -22.39
N HIS A 33 -14.11 7.71 -21.39
CA HIS A 33 -15.11 8.76 -21.19
C HIS A 33 -14.92 9.93 -22.17
N SER A 34 -13.68 10.29 -22.48
CA SER A 34 -13.35 11.39 -23.39
C SER A 34 -13.67 11.06 -24.86
N GLU A 35 -13.54 9.79 -25.25
CA GLU A 35 -13.81 9.31 -26.62
C GLU A 35 -15.29 9.03 -26.91
N ALA A 36 -16.21 9.38 -26.02
CA ALA A 36 -17.65 9.13 -26.19
C ALA A 36 -18.28 9.85 -27.41
N GLY A 37 -17.58 10.82 -28.02
CA GLY A 37 -18.06 11.59 -29.18
C GLY A 37 -17.51 11.16 -30.55
N ASP A 38 -16.26 10.70 -30.64
CA ASP A 38 -15.53 10.56 -31.93
C ASP A 38 -14.81 9.20 -32.12
N GLY A 39 -14.76 8.35 -31.09
CA GLY A 39 -14.04 7.07 -31.14
C GLY A 39 -14.82 5.99 -31.90
N THR A 40 -14.17 5.33 -32.87
CA THR A 40 -14.79 4.18 -33.56
C THR A 40 -15.13 3.06 -32.55
N THR A 41 -16.29 2.42 -32.70
CA THR A 41 -16.76 1.33 -31.80
C THR A 41 -15.69 0.25 -31.55
N ARG A 42 -14.83 -0.02 -32.54
CA ARG A 42 -13.73 -0.97 -32.45
C ARG A 42 -12.63 -0.53 -31.48
N GLN A 43 -12.26 0.75 -31.49
CA GLN A 43 -11.26 1.30 -30.58
C GLN A 43 -11.74 1.22 -29.13
N ARG A 44 -13.01 1.56 -28.90
CA ARG A 44 -13.64 1.45 -27.58
C ARG A 44 -13.63 0.01 -27.06
N ALA A 45 -14.06 -0.96 -27.88
CA ALA A 45 -14.06 -2.37 -27.49
C ALA A 45 -12.65 -2.91 -27.18
N TRP A 46 -11.63 -2.43 -27.90
CA TRP A 46 -10.24 -2.79 -27.62
C TRP A 46 -9.73 -2.20 -26.31
N LEU A 47 -10.05 -0.93 -26.02
CA LEU A 47 -9.72 -0.28 -24.75
C LEU A 47 -10.41 -0.94 -23.56
N GLU A 48 -11.70 -1.29 -23.68
CA GLU A 48 -12.43 -2.04 -22.66
C GLU A 48 -11.82 -3.42 -22.39
N ARG A 49 -11.30 -4.08 -23.44
CA ARG A 49 -10.58 -5.35 -23.27
C ARG A 49 -9.30 -5.17 -22.47
N ILE A 50 -8.53 -4.11 -22.75
CA ILE A 50 -7.30 -3.81 -22.01
C ILE A 50 -7.61 -3.50 -20.54
N ASP A 51 -8.64 -2.71 -20.27
CA ASP A 51 -9.05 -2.38 -18.90
C ASP A 51 -9.35 -3.65 -18.08
N ARG A 52 -10.10 -4.62 -18.64
CA ARG A 52 -10.35 -5.92 -17.99
C ARG A 52 -9.08 -6.74 -17.76
N GLN A 53 -8.12 -6.68 -18.68
CA GLN A 53 -6.84 -7.38 -18.52
C GLN A 53 -6.02 -6.77 -17.39
N ILE A 54 -5.99 -5.44 -17.28
CA ILE A 54 -5.29 -4.74 -16.20
C ILE A 54 -5.96 -5.03 -14.85
N GLU A 55 -7.29 -5.02 -14.79
CA GLU A 55 -8.04 -5.41 -13.60
C GLU A 55 -7.66 -6.82 -13.12
N THR A 56 -7.61 -7.79 -14.04
CA THR A 56 -7.18 -9.16 -13.70
C THR A 56 -5.75 -9.20 -13.16
N LEU A 57 -4.83 -8.40 -13.72
CA LEU A 57 -3.45 -8.32 -13.23
C LEU A 57 -3.38 -7.66 -11.85
N GLU A 58 -4.17 -6.61 -11.63
CA GLU A 58 -4.25 -5.90 -10.36
C GLU A 58 -4.77 -6.82 -9.26
N GLU A 59 -5.83 -7.59 -9.53
CA GLU A 59 -6.36 -8.59 -8.61
C GLU A 59 -5.32 -9.65 -8.22
N ARG A 60 -4.54 -10.12 -9.19
CA ARG A 60 -3.45 -11.07 -8.95
C ARG A 60 -2.33 -10.45 -8.12
N ALA A 61 -1.92 -9.22 -8.42
CA ALA A 61 -0.91 -8.51 -7.66
C ALA A 61 -1.38 -8.30 -6.20
N ARG A 62 -2.64 -7.88 -6.00
CA ARG A 62 -3.27 -7.78 -4.67
C ARG A 62 -3.33 -9.13 -3.96
N HIS A 63 -3.58 -10.22 -4.67
CA HIS A 63 -3.56 -11.57 -4.09
C HIS A 63 -2.16 -11.95 -3.61
N VAL A 64 -1.12 -11.74 -4.43
CA VAL A 64 0.27 -11.96 -4.05
C VAL A 64 0.65 -11.11 -2.83
N PHE A 65 0.32 -9.81 -2.84
CA PHE A 65 0.58 -8.90 -1.73
C PHE A 65 -0.03 -9.37 -0.41
N ARG A 66 -1.25 -9.94 -0.44
CA ARG A 66 -1.91 -10.48 0.75
C ARG A 66 -1.27 -11.78 1.27
N LEU A 67 -0.62 -12.55 0.40
CA LEU A 67 0.09 -13.77 0.78
C LEU A 67 1.50 -13.47 1.32
N MET A 68 2.04 -12.29 1.03
CA MET A 68 3.33 -11.87 1.56
C MET A 68 3.24 -11.63 3.07
N PRO A 69 4.20 -12.14 3.87
CA PRO A 69 4.24 -11.86 5.29
C PRO A 69 4.29 -10.34 5.49
N PRO A 70 3.61 -9.81 6.53
CA PRO A 70 3.84 -8.43 6.94
C PRO A 70 5.34 -8.27 7.18
N GLU A 71 5.90 -7.14 6.75
CA GLU A 71 7.25 -6.79 7.15
C GLU A 71 7.30 -6.94 8.67
N ALA A 72 8.25 -7.74 9.16
CA ALA A 72 8.53 -7.76 10.59
C ALA A 72 9.02 -6.36 10.91
N THR A 73 8.10 -5.46 11.28
CA THR A 73 8.43 -4.25 12.01
C THR A 73 9.24 -4.75 13.18
N GLY A 74 10.56 -4.57 13.12
CA GLY A 74 11.42 -4.85 14.23
C GLY A 74 10.90 -4.03 15.38
N HIS A 75 10.09 -4.64 16.26
CA HIS A 75 9.90 -4.08 17.58
C HIS A 75 11.32 -3.98 18.13
N PRO A 76 11.83 -2.77 18.47
CA PRO A 76 12.90 -2.74 19.43
C PRO A 76 12.34 -3.47 20.63
N SER A 77 12.87 -4.67 20.87
CA SER A 77 12.65 -5.37 22.11
C SER A 77 13.25 -4.45 23.16
N GLU A 78 12.40 -3.66 23.83
CA GLU A 78 12.74 -2.96 25.06
C GLU A 78 12.96 -4.03 26.13
N THR A 79 14.02 -4.81 25.98
CA THR A 79 14.71 -5.46 27.08
C THR A 79 15.68 -4.44 27.66
N GLU A 80 15.16 -3.33 28.20
CA GLU A 80 15.82 -2.64 29.29
C GLU A 80 15.28 -3.22 30.59
N ASP A 81 15.76 -4.43 30.89
CA ASP A 81 15.84 -4.94 32.25
C ASP A 81 16.97 -4.17 32.96
N LEU A 82 16.62 -3.03 33.55
CA LEU A 82 17.46 -2.32 34.52
C LEU A 82 16.63 -1.93 35.75
N GLY A 83 16.29 -2.93 36.57
CA GLY A 83 16.33 -2.80 38.02
C GLY A 83 15.37 -1.80 38.72
N PRO A 84 15.33 -1.82 40.06
CA PRO A 84 14.07 -1.66 40.79
C PRO A 84 13.72 -0.22 41.19
N ALA A 85 12.42 0.07 41.12
CA ALA A 85 11.63 0.99 41.93
C ALA A 85 12.24 2.36 42.29
N LEU A 86 11.75 3.42 41.63
CA LEU A 86 11.65 4.74 42.26
C LEU A 86 10.20 5.28 42.16
N HIS A 87 9.73 5.70 43.33
CA HIS A 87 8.39 6.12 43.76
C HIS A 87 7.66 7.16 42.88
N PRO A 88 6.30 7.24 42.97
CA PRO A 88 5.51 8.25 42.30
C PRO A 88 5.59 9.58 43.05
N VAL A 89 6.25 10.58 42.47
CA VAL A 89 6.25 11.96 42.98
C VAL A 89 5.82 12.92 41.89
N PHE A 90 4.54 12.88 41.53
CA PHE A 90 3.84 14.08 41.07
C PHE A 90 2.41 14.08 41.62
N ARG A 91 2.31 14.46 42.90
CA ARG A 91 1.07 14.92 43.53
C ARG A 91 1.22 16.41 43.81
N SER A 92 0.20 17.17 43.42
CA SER A 92 -0.07 18.60 43.69
C SER A 92 0.64 19.60 42.75
N ARG A 93 -0.04 20.63 42.23
CA ARG A 93 -0.97 21.51 42.94
C ARG A 93 -2.12 22.05 42.09
N ARG A 94 -3.29 22.09 42.73
CA ARG A 94 -4.34 23.13 42.55
C ARG A 94 -3.73 24.53 42.75
N ALA A 95 -4.04 25.45 41.84
CA ALA A 95 -4.31 26.88 42.06
C ALA A 95 -4.97 27.36 40.76
N ALA A 96 -6.27 27.65 40.64
CA ALA A 96 -7.10 28.64 41.32
C ALA A 96 -6.60 30.10 41.17
N TYR A 97 -7.22 30.80 40.21
CA TYR A 97 -7.50 32.25 40.11
C TYR A 97 -6.34 33.21 39.78
N PRO A 98 -6.60 34.45 39.28
CA PRO A 98 -7.86 35.23 39.25
C PRO A 98 -8.70 35.17 37.97
#